data_AF-A0A6B3ELI7-F1
#
_entry.id   AF-A0A6B3ELI7-F1
#
_cell.length_a   1.000
_cell.length_b   1.000
_cell.length_c   1.000
_cell.angle_alpha   90.00
_cell.angle_beta   90.00
_cell.angle_gamma   90.00
#
_symmetry.space_group_name_H-M   'P 1'
#
loop_
_entity.id
_entity.type
_entity.pdbx_description
1 polymer ?
#
loop_
_entity_poly.entity_id
_entity_poly.type
_entity_poly.pdbx_seq_one_letter_code
_entity_poly.pdbx_strand_id
1 'polypeptide(L)' 'DGRLRTARAGHPPMVRLDAEGRATVCEDETGPPLGVMSGAQYPERAYDFARGGILALLTDGVVEGPKFTAEEG' A
#
# COMPACT_ATOMS: atom_id res chain seq x y z
N ASP A 1 -20.88 1.48 -6.91
CA ASP A 1 -19.99 1.08 -5.79
C ASP A 1 -18.74 0.45 -6.37
N GLY A 2 -17.56 0.89 -5.92
CA GLY A 2 -16.28 0.39 -6.42
C GLY A 2 -15.68 -0.64 -5.47
N ARG A 3 -14.92 -1.58 -6.00
CA ARG A 3 -14.17 -2.57 -5.21
C ARG A 3 -12.72 -2.53 -5.65
N LEU A 4 -11.82 -2.44 -4.68
CA LEU A 4 -10.39 -2.46 -4.88
C LEU A 4 -9.85 -3.81 -4.39
N ARG A 5 -9.00 -4.46 -5.20
CA ARG A 5 -8.28 -5.69 -4.83
C ARG A 5 -6.79 -5.41 -4.87
N THR A 6 -6.07 -5.84 -3.84
CA THR A 6 -4.63 -5.59 -3.68
C THR A 6 -3.93 -6.86 -3.23
N ALA A 7 -2.73 -7.11 -3.73
CA ALA A 7 -1.81 -8.09 -3.17
C ALA A 7 -0.45 -7.42 -3.00
N ARG A 8 0.27 -7.72 -1.91
CA ARG A 8 1.56 -7.11 -1.60
C ARG A 8 2.68 -8.15 -1.60
N ALA A 9 3.81 -7.77 -2.17
CA ALA A 9 5.01 -8.60 -2.28
C ALA A 9 6.17 -7.97 -1.49
N GLY A 10 6.11 -8.07 -0.17
CA GLY A 10 7.10 -7.52 0.76
C GLY A 10 7.11 -5.98 0.85
N HIS A 11 6.09 -5.33 0.29
CA HIS A 11 6.01 -3.86 0.24
C HIS A 11 5.40 -3.29 1.53
N PRO A 12 5.77 -2.05 1.96
CA PRO A 12 5.17 -1.40 3.12
C PRO A 12 3.64 -1.34 3.05
N PRO A 13 2.95 -1.23 4.21
CA PRO A 13 1.50 -1.05 4.25
C PRO A 13 1.04 0.14 3.41
N MET A 14 -0.13 0.03 2.77
CA MET A 14 -0.78 1.13 2.06
C MET A 14 -1.61 1.97 3.04
N VAL A 15 -1.99 3.19 2.65
CA VAL A 15 -2.95 4.01 3.41
C VAL A 15 -4.19 4.27 2.57
N ARG A 16 -5.37 3.96 3.11
CA ARG A 16 -6.66 4.27 2.50
C ARG A 16 -7.28 5.49 3.17
N LEU A 17 -7.73 6.45 2.38
CA LEU A 17 -8.59 7.53 2.85
C LEU A 17 -10.00 7.31 2.29
N ASP A 18 -11.01 7.36 3.16
CA ASP A 18 -12.41 7.36 2.72
C ASP A 18 -12.87 8.76 2.25
N ALA A 19 -14.10 8.83 1.75
CA ALA A 19 -14.66 10.08 1.21
C ALA A 19 -14.83 11.16 2.30
N GLU A 20 -14.86 10.75 3.57
CA GLU A 20 -14.94 11.60 4.75
C GLU A 20 -13.55 12.04 5.25
N GLY A 21 -12.47 11.61 4.57
CA GLY A 21 -11.10 11.98 4.87
C GLY A 21 -10.45 11.17 6.01
N ARG A 22 -11.05 10.06 6.44
CA ARG A 22 -10.47 9.19 7.47
C ARG A 22 -9.41 8.28 6.86
N ALA A 23 -8.19 8.41 7.36
CA ALA A 23 -7.08 7.54 7.01
C ALA A 23 -7.14 6.20 7.78
N THR A 24 -6.80 5.11 7.12
CA THR A 24 -6.62 3.77 7.69
C THR A 24 -5.41 3.10 7.06
N VAL A 25 -4.52 2.53 7.88
CA VAL A 25 -3.39 1.73 7.40
C VAL A 25 -3.88 0.32 7.04
N CYS A 26 -3.55 -0.15 5.84
CA CYS A 26 -3.88 -1.49 5.37
C CYS A 26 -2.79 -2.49 5.77
N GLU A 27 -2.91 -3.04 6.98
CA GLU A 27 -1.95 -4.01 7.57
C GLU A 27 -2.22 -5.47 7.19
N ASP A 28 -2.90 -5.71 6.06
CA ASP A 28 -3.29 -7.04 5.61
C ASP A 28 -2.09 -7.96 5.37
N GLU A 29 -2.29 -9.27 5.28
CA GLU A 29 -1.18 -10.19 5.01
C GLU A 29 -0.44 -9.85 3.70
N THR A 30 0.89 -9.99 3.70
CA THR A 30 1.75 -9.77 2.52
C THR A 30 2.61 -11.00 2.26
N GLY A 31 2.86 -11.28 0.98
CA GLY A 31 3.88 -12.27 0.59
C GLY A 31 5.29 -11.70 0.73
N PRO A 32 6.33 -12.52 0.53
CA PRO A 32 7.73 -12.07 0.50
C PRO A 32 8.03 -11.25 -0.78
N PRO A 33 9.14 -10.47 -0.84
CA PRO A 33 9.55 -9.84 -2.09
C PRO A 33 9.59 -10.81 -3.27
N LEU A 34 9.26 -10.33 -4.47
CA LEU A 34 9.24 -11.18 -5.66
C LEU A 34 10.62 -11.81 -5.92
N GLY A 35 10.62 -13.08 -6.35
CA GLY A 35 11.83 -13.78 -6.78
C GLY A 35 12.69 -14.38 -5.66
N VAL A 36 12.38 -14.17 -4.38
CA VAL A 36 13.19 -14.70 -3.26
C VAL A 36 12.81 -16.13 -2.85
N MET A 37 11.59 -16.58 -3.19
CA MET A 37 11.07 -17.89 -2.82
C MET A 37 10.19 -18.44 -3.94
N SER A 38 10.53 -19.64 -4.43
CA SER A 38 9.71 -20.35 -5.42
C SER A 38 8.38 -20.79 -4.82
N GLY A 39 7.28 -20.61 -5.55
CA GLY A 39 5.94 -20.99 -5.11
C GLY A 39 5.34 -20.08 -4.02
N ALA A 40 5.96 -18.95 -3.71
CA ALA A 40 5.44 -17.98 -2.76
C ALA A 40 4.00 -17.56 -3.12
N GLN A 41 3.15 -17.47 -2.09
CA GLN A 41 1.78 -16.99 -2.23
C GLN A 41 1.71 -15.50 -1.90
N TYR A 42 0.78 -14.82 -2.56
CA TYR A 42 0.53 -13.39 -2.40
C TYR A 42 -0.94 -13.21 -2.07
N PRO A 43 -1.30 -13.22 -0.77
CA PRO A 43 -2.68 -13.08 -0.35
C PRO A 43 -3.29 -11.80 -0.92
N GLU A 44 -4.48 -11.95 -1.49
CA GLU A 44 -5.22 -10.81 -2.00
C GLU A 44 -6.20 -10.31 -0.95
N ARG A 45 -6.25 -8.99 -0.79
CA ARG A 45 -7.26 -8.30 -0.01
C ARG A 45 -8.17 -7.48 -0.87
N ALA A 46 -9.47 -7.54 -0.56
CA ALA A 46 -10.47 -6.66 -1.14
C ALA A 46 -11.00 -5.63 -0.13
N TYR A 47 -11.27 -4.43 -0.61
CA TYR A 47 -11.90 -3.33 0.13
C TYR A 47 -13.03 -2.74 -0.70
N ASP A 48 -14.06 -2.28 0.02
CA ASP A 48 -15.02 -1.36 -0.57
C ASP A 48 -14.33 -0.01 -0.81
N PHE A 49 -14.51 0.50 -2.02
CA PHE A 49 -13.82 1.68 -2.50
C PHE A 49 -14.83 2.63 -3.15
N ALA A 50 -15.37 3.52 -2.33
CA ALA A 50 -16.33 4.51 -2.76
C ALA A 50 -15.67 5.60 -3.62
N ARG A 51 -16.49 6.28 -4.43
CA ARG A 51 -16.05 7.48 -5.14
C ARG A 51 -15.54 8.51 -4.13
N GLY A 52 -14.42 9.14 -4.45
CA GLY A 52 -13.75 10.09 -3.54
C GLY A 52 -12.74 9.45 -2.59
N GLY A 53 -12.69 8.12 -2.50
CA GLY A 53 -11.65 7.42 -1.76
C GLY A 53 -10.29 7.51 -2.46
N ILE A 54 -9.22 7.48 -1.65
CA ILE A 54 -7.82 7.51 -2.11
C ILE A 54 -7.10 6.28 -1.55
N LEU A 55 -6.24 5.67 -2.36
CA LEU A 55 -5.27 4.66 -1.93
C LEU A 55 -3.87 5.20 -2.19
N ALA A 56 -3.09 5.40 -1.13
CA ALA A 56 -1.69 5.79 -1.21
C ALA A 56 -0.81 4.54 -1.14
N LEU A 57 -0.02 4.32 -2.20
CA LEU A 57 1.03 3.31 -2.26
C LEU A 57 2.35 3.97 -1.87
N LEU A 58 3.08 3.33 -0.95
CA LEU A 58 4.33 3.87 -0.42
C LEU A 58 5.50 3.00 -0.86
N THR A 59 6.56 3.64 -1.31
CA THR A 59 7.86 2.98 -1.48
C THR A 59 8.69 3.14 -0.20
N ASP A 60 9.67 2.26 -0.03
CA ASP A 60 10.66 2.31 1.04
C ASP A 60 11.36 3.68 1.13
N GLY A 61 11.71 4.30 0.02
CA GLY A 61 12.28 5.66 0.01
C GLY A 61 11.37 6.76 0.57
N VAL A 62 10.05 6.53 0.66
CA VAL A 62 9.08 7.44 1.30
C VAL A 62 8.96 7.16 2.80
N VAL A 63 9.05 5.90 3.22
CA VAL A 63 8.97 5.50 4.64
C VAL A 63 10.28 5.76 5.38
N GLU A 64 11.41 5.55 4.72
CA GLU A 64 12.76 5.74 5.29
C GLU A 64 13.18 7.22 5.31
N GLY A 65 12.39 8.10 4.69
CA GLY A 65 12.66 9.51 4.58
C GLY A 65 13.81 9.81 3.61
N PRO A 66 13.81 10.99 2.96
CA PRO A 66 14.98 11.43 2.23
C PRO A 66 16.18 11.57 3.19
N LYS A 67 17.39 11.23 2.74
CA LYS A 67 18.61 11.75 3.39
C LYS A 67 18.78 13.27 3.17
N PHE A 68 17.97 13.89 2.29
CA PHE A 68 18.00 15.30 1.87
C PHE A 68 16.58 15.84 1.64
N THR A 69 16.24 17.01 2.16
CA THR A 69 14.86 17.52 2.07
C THR A 69 14.42 17.77 0.63
N ALA A 70 13.10 17.78 0.38
CA ALA A 70 12.51 17.99 -0.95
C ALA A 70 12.88 19.34 -1.61
N GLU A 71 13.50 20.26 -0.87
CA GLU A 71 13.98 21.55 -1.35
C GLU A 71 15.39 21.49 -1.99
N GLU A 72 16.08 20.35 -1.90
CA GLU A 72 17.47 20.20 -2.38
C GLU A 72 17.59 19.42 -3.71
N GLY A 73 16.49 19.27 -4.46
CA GLY A 73 16.42 18.58 -5.76
C GLY A 73 16.32 19.50 -6.96
#